data_AF-A0A965GUZ0-F1
#
_entry.id   AF-A0A965GUZ0-F1
#
_cell.length_a   1.000
_cell.length_b   1.000
_cell.length_c   1.000
_cell.angle_alpha   90.00
_cell.angle_beta   90.00
_cell.angle_gamma   90.00
#
_symmetry.space_group_name_H-M   'P 1'
#
loop_
_entity.id
_entity.type
_entity.pdbx_description
1 polymer ?
#
loop_
_entity_poly.entity_id
_entity_poly.type
_entity_poly.pdbx_seq_one_letter_code
_entity_poly.pdbx_strand_id
1 'polypeptide(L)' 'MNYEITPLYSEVAPNLFMGGTDDSATIDQAQVLRHFDGSNEFDCVVTLYAWAAPANWGVEERRFGFPDANIIEEYLP' A
#
# COMPACT_ATOMS: atom_id res chain seq x y z
N MET A 1 -6.02 -15.00 25.78
CA MET A 1 -5.72 -15.30 24.36
C MET A 1 -4.56 -14.41 23.97
N ASN A 2 -3.41 -14.99 23.65
CA ASN A 2 -2.33 -14.23 23.03
C ASN A 2 -2.69 -14.13 21.54
N TYR A 3 -2.95 -12.92 21.05
CA TYR A 3 -3.11 -12.69 19.62
C TYR A 3 -1.72 -12.55 19.04
N GLU A 4 -1.37 -13.43 18.10
CA GLU A 4 -0.19 -13.19 17.26
C GLU A 4 -0.55 -12.11 16.24
N ILE A 5 0.25 -11.05 16.22
CA ILE A 5 0.10 -9.98 15.23
C ILE A 5 0.47 -10.60 13.88
N THR A 6 -0.50 -10.65 12.97
CA THR A 6 -0.21 -11.02 11.58
C THR A 6 0.63 -9.91 10.96
N PRO A 7 1.80 -10.21 10.37
CA PRO A 7 2.61 -9.21 9.70
C PRO A 7 1.83 -8.58 8.53
N LEU A 8 2.00 -7.28 8.31
CA LEU A 8 1.26 -6.52 7.29
C LEU A 8 1.49 -7.07 5.87
N TYR A 9 2.70 -7.56 5.62
CA TYR A 9 3.12 -8.18 4.36
C TYR A 9 4.06 -9.35 4.63
N SER A 10 4.22 -10.22 3.65
CA SER A 10 5.16 -11.34 3.67
C SER A 10 5.81 -11.56 2.30
N GLU A 11 6.99 -12.17 2.29
CA GLU A 11 7.67 -12.53 1.04
C GLU A 11 6.98 -13.71 0.37
N VAL A 12 6.50 -13.52 -0.86
CA VAL A 12 5.82 -14.55 -1.66
C VAL A 12 6.70 -15.13 -2.76
N ALA A 13 7.77 -14.42 -3.13
CA ALA A 13 8.86 -14.87 -3.98
C ALA A 13 10.12 -14.03 -3.67
N PRO A 14 11.34 -14.43 -4.08
CA PRO A 14 12.55 -13.67 -3.78
C PRO A 14 12.45 -12.18 -4.14
N ASN A 15 12.56 -11.31 -3.14
CA ASN A 15 12.39 -9.85 -3.23
C ASN A 15 11.00 -9.37 -3.70
N LEU A 16 9.97 -10.21 -3.55
CA LEU A 16 8.58 -9.88 -3.84
C LEU A 16 7.73 -10.09 -2.60
N PHE A 17 7.16 -9.00 -2.11
CA PHE A 17 6.35 -8.98 -0.90
C PHE A 17 4.89 -8.65 -1.26
N MET A 18 3.96 -9.34 -0.61
CA MET A 18 2.53 -9.09 -0.74
C MET A 18 1.91 -8.91 0.64
N GLY A 19 1.02 -7.93 0.76
CA GLY A 19 0.36 -7.57 2.00
C GLY A 19 -0.84 -6.66 1.78
N GLY A 20 -1.40 -6.21 2.90
CA GLY A 20 -2.50 -5.25 2.93
C GLY A 20 -2.04 -3.82 3.19
N THR A 21 -3.01 -2.92 3.27
CA THR A 21 -2.83 -1.58 3.84
C THR A 21 -3.26 -1.63 5.30
N ASP A 22 -2.48 -1.01 6.19
CA ASP A 22 -2.86 -0.89 7.60
C ASP A 22 -4.17 -0.09 7.74
N ASP A 23 -5.04 -0.46 8.68
CA ASP A 23 -6.34 0.17 8.87
C ASP A 23 -6.26 1.69 9.13
N SER A 24 -5.12 2.17 9.65
CA SER A 24 -4.83 3.60 9.88
C SER A 24 -4.00 4.25 8.78
N ALA A 25 -3.59 3.49 7.76
CA ALA A 25 -2.81 3.93 6.61
C ALA A 25 -3.68 4.29 5.41
N THR A 26 -4.74 5.07 5.66
CA THR A 26 -5.64 5.58 4.63
C THR A 26 -5.56 7.11 4.52
N ILE A 27 -5.91 7.64 3.34
CA ILE A 27 -5.79 9.07 3.02
C ILE A 27 -6.68 9.99 3.88
N ASP A 28 -7.74 9.47 4.49
CA ASP A 28 -8.66 10.20 5.35
C ASP A 28 -8.15 10.32 6.80
N GLN A 29 -7.10 9.57 7.15
CA GLN A 29 -6.50 9.60 8.48
C GLN A 29 -5.27 10.53 8.51
N ALA A 30 -5.19 11.37 9.54
CA ALA A 30 -4.03 12.22 9.73
C ALA A 30 -2.82 11.37 10.14
N GLN A 31 -1.73 11.48 9.39
CA GLN A 31 -0.51 10.71 9.64
C GLN A 31 0.66 11.61 10.03
N VAL A 32 1.62 11.03 10.77
CA VAL A 32 2.88 11.69 11.08
C VAL A 32 3.64 11.94 9.78
N LEU A 33 4.13 13.17 9.61
CA LEU A 33 4.95 13.53 8.45
C LEU A 33 6.24 12.70 8.45
N ARG A 34 6.38 11.83 7.46
CA ARG A 34 7.58 11.01 7.25
C ARG A 34 8.62 11.84 6.49
N HIS A 35 9.87 11.80 6.95
CA HIS A 35 11.02 12.38 6.23
C HIS A 35 11.85 11.24 5.64
N PHE A 36 12.52 11.50 4.51
CA PHE A 36 13.48 10.55 3.97
C PHE A 36 14.71 10.48 4.87
N ASP A 37 15.00 9.30 5.41
CA ASP A 37 16.14 9.05 6.31
C ASP A 37 17.38 8.48 5.58
N GLY A 38 17.32 8.36 4.26
CA GLY A 38 18.38 7.77 3.44
C GLY A 38 18.23 6.27 3.20
N SER A 39 17.21 5.63 3.77
CA SER A 39 16.91 4.22 3.57
C SER A 39 15.53 4.01 2.95
N ASN A 40 15.42 2.96 2.15
CA ASN A 40 14.16 2.52 1.55
C ASN A 40 13.88 1.10 2.03
N GLU A 41 12.64 0.85 2.45
CA GLU A 41 12.17 -0.50 2.76
C GLU A 41 11.98 -1.33 1.48
N PHE A 42 11.57 -0.67 0.39
CA PHE A 42 11.37 -1.25 -0.92
C PHE A 42 11.89 -0.30 -2.00
N ASP A 43 12.36 -0.84 -3.12
CA ASP A 43 12.69 -0.04 -4.29
C ASP A 43 11.43 0.49 -4.99
N CYS A 44 10.36 -0.32 -5.00
CA CYS A 44 9.09 -0.01 -5.64
C CYS A 44 7.91 -0.65 -4.89
N VAL A 45 6.79 0.08 -4.81
CA VAL A 45 5.51 -0.40 -4.29
C VAL A 45 4.42 -0.21 -5.34
N VAL A 46 3.65 -1.27 -5.58
CA VAL A 46 2.46 -1.24 -6.43
C VAL A 46 1.23 -1.19 -5.53
N THR A 47 0.59 -0.03 -5.45
CA THR A 47 -0.59 0.21 -4.63
C THR A 47 -1.86 -0.02 -5.43
N LEU A 48 -2.65 -1.00 -5.01
CA LEU A 48 -3.91 -1.38 -5.67
C LEU A 48 -5.16 -0.81 -4.99
N TYR A 49 -5.00 -0.28 -3.77
CA TYR A 49 -6.07 0.33 -2.99
C TYR A 49 -6.00 1.86 -3.12
N ALA A 50 -7.00 2.46 -3.77
CA ALA A 50 -6.99 3.89 -4.11
C ALA A 50 -6.94 4.82 -2.88
N TRP A 51 -7.45 4.36 -1.73
CA TRP A 51 -7.50 5.13 -0.49
C TRP A 51 -6.31 4.87 0.44
N ALA A 52 -5.31 4.08 0.02
CA ALA A 52 -4.09 3.90 0.78
C ALA A 52 -3.25 5.20 0.83
N ALA A 53 -2.69 5.46 2.01
CA ALA A 53 -1.67 6.49 2.21
C ALA A 53 -0.47 6.28 1.25
N PRO A 54 0.22 7.36 0.84
CA PRO A 54 1.40 7.25 -0.03
C PRO A 54 2.52 6.42 0.60
N ALA A 55 3.28 5.73 -0.25
CA ALA A 55 4.50 5.06 0.17
C ALA A 55 5.51 6.06 0.78
N ASN A 56 6.44 5.55 1.59
CA ASN A 56 7.49 6.38 2.17
C ASN A 56 8.35 7.05 1.09
N TRP A 57 8.96 8.19 1.43
CA TRP A 57 9.90 8.88 0.56
C TRP A 57 11.03 7.96 0.11
N GLY A 58 11.47 8.14 -1.14
CA GLY A 58 12.55 7.36 -1.75
C GLY A 58 12.08 6.06 -2.41
N VAL A 59 10.84 5.62 -2.17
CA VAL A 59 10.21 4.47 -2.82
C VAL A 59 9.50 4.90 -4.11
N GLU A 60 9.71 4.19 -5.22
CA GLU A 60 8.89 4.39 -6.42
C GLU A 60 7.48 3.84 -6.18
N GLU A 61 6.45 4.68 -6.28
CA GLU A 61 5.06 4.22 -6.14
C GLU A 61 4.34 4.17 -7.49
N ARG A 62 3.76 3.00 -7.81
CA ARG A 62 2.82 2.81 -8.93
C ARG A 62 1.42 2.58 -8.38
N ARG A 63 0.48 3.48 -8.69
CA ARG A 63 -0.90 3.39 -8.22
C ARG A 63 -1.83 2.88 -9.33
N PHE A 64 -2.46 1.73 -9.10
CA PHE A 64 -3.49 1.13 -9.96
C PHE A 64 -4.72 0.82 -9.11
N GLY A 65 -5.48 1.86 -8.75
CA GLY A 65 -6.69 1.70 -7.94
C GLY A 65 -7.68 0.78 -8.64
N PHE A 66 -7.88 -0.43 -8.11
CA PHE A 66 -8.93 -1.30 -8.60
C PHE A 66 -10.27 -0.90 -7.96
N PRO A 67 -11.35 -0.82 -8.74
CA PRO A 67 -12.67 -0.71 -8.16
C PRO A 67 -12.98 -1.98 -7.36
N ASP A 68 -13.71 -1.81 -6.26
CA ASP A 68 -14.24 -2.91 -5.44
C ASP A 68 -15.34 -3.69 -6.18
N ALA A 69 -15.97 -3.05 -7.17
CA ALA A 69 -17.00 -3.60 -8.03
C ALA A 69 -16.54 -3.80 -9.48
N ASN A 70 -17.30 -4.59 -10.24
CA ASN A 70 -17.08 -4.73 -11.68
C ASN A 70 -17.04 -3.35 -12.35
N ILE A 71 -16.05 -3.17 -13.23
CA ILE A 71 -16.02 -2.02 -14.12
C ILE A 71 -17.25 -2.12 -15.03
N ILE A 72 -18.16 -1.16 -14.90
CA ILE A 72 -19.30 -1.03 -15.80
C ILE A 72 -18.76 -0.39 -17.08
N GLU A 73 -18.78 -1.14 -18.19
CA GLU A 73 -18.22 -0.71 -19.48
C GLU A 73 -18.80 0.62 -19.98
N GLU A 74 -20.05 0.93 -19.64
CA GLU A 74 -20.72 2.20 -19.97
C GLU A 74 -20.04 3.44 -19.37
N TYR A 75 -19.22 3.28 -18.33
CA TYR A 75 -18.49 4.38 -17.67
C TYR A 75 -17.04 4.53 -18.12
N LEU A 76 -16.59 3.72 -19.08
CA LEU A 76 -15.27 3.88 -19.69
C LEU A 76 -15.31 4.97 -20.78
N PRO A 77 -14.29 5.85 -20.87
CA PRO A 77 -14.24 6.96 -21.81
C PRO A 77 -14.03 6.54 -23.27
#